data_AF-A0A254SLN0-F1
#
_entry.id   AF-A0A254SLN0-F1
#
_cell.length_a   1.000
_cell.length_b   1.000
_cell.length_c   1.000
_cell.angle_alpha   90.00
_cell.angle_beta   90.00
_cell.angle_gamma   90.00
#
_symmetry.space_group_name_H-M   'P 1'
#
loop_
_entity.id
_entity.type
_entity.pdbx_description
1 polymer ?
#
loop_
_entity_poly.entity_id
_entity_poly.type
_entity_poly.pdbx_seq_one_letter_code
_entity_poly.pdbx_strand_id
1 'polypeptide(L)'
;MHRQENGSEIWNVEPCCFEQDHIKNVQDKLVKRINESFEEYCKGNLQEMIEKLDSVKFSLRDIASHTVENAKNVYEAEAPLYNDIFTKERMEEESFDRNTFKKTTLKNKCPIIRQTLQSKQKGLKKFKIKFNEADCKELWEKVNNIVNFAFDYKGEENESKYLNISSYEDVGLGRLDSDDCSLSGVIGGGIKSLIAYMRNPQWFPSRSRNAIWALYFLTDKDSFGCRMDSEFIMVNIQENQISQNYFYPYSLFSYYALVTYKILKENFNALGIELDQKYRYAYVDSFFEYIAKRNEYDITTLQSRLSEDYV
;
A
#
# COMPACT_ATOMS: atom_id res chain seq x y z
N MET A 1 43.66 6.34 14.23
CA MET A 1 43.55 5.44 13.07
C MET A 1 42.37 4.51 13.31
N HIS A 2 41.15 5.03 13.18
CA HIS A 2 39.91 4.27 13.35
C HIS A 2 39.50 3.74 11.98
N ARG A 3 39.57 2.41 11.82
CA ARG A 3 38.96 1.72 10.69
C ARG A 3 37.45 1.80 10.86
N GLN A 4 36.79 2.40 9.88
CA GLN A 4 35.38 2.23 9.61
C GLN A 4 35.13 0.74 9.38
N GLU A 5 34.33 0.11 10.23
CA GLU A 5 33.80 -1.23 9.99
C GLU A 5 32.47 -1.09 9.24
N ASN A 6 32.54 -1.49 7.96
CA ASN A 6 31.47 -2.06 7.13
C ASN A 6 30.06 -1.49 7.31
N GLY A 7 29.73 -0.52 6.45
CA GLY A 7 28.37 -0.09 6.21
C GLY A 7 27.47 -1.21 5.70
N SER A 8 26.56 -1.65 6.56
CA SER A 8 25.18 -1.82 6.16
C SER A 8 24.48 -0.50 6.50
N GLU A 9 24.20 0.35 5.51
CA GLU A 9 23.12 1.32 5.69
C GLU A 9 21.89 0.49 6.07
N ILE A 10 21.43 0.63 7.31
CA ILE A 10 20.20 -0.01 7.75
C ILE A 10 19.10 0.73 7.00
N TRP A 11 18.72 0.17 5.86
CA TRP A 11 17.59 0.62 5.07
C TRP A 11 16.32 0.33 5.87
N ASN A 12 15.98 1.23 6.78
CA ASN A 12 14.80 1.16 7.62
C ASN A 12 14.28 2.58 7.84
N VAL A 13 13.03 2.68 8.29
CA VAL A 13 12.47 3.98 8.69
C VAL A 13 13.25 4.54 9.87
N GLU A 14 13.54 5.84 9.82
CA GLU A 14 14.35 6.51 10.84
C GLU A 14 13.62 6.53 12.19
N PRO A 15 14.33 6.39 13.34
CA PRO A 15 13.70 6.33 14.65
C PRO A 15 12.77 7.51 14.97
N CYS A 16 13.07 8.71 14.45
CA CYS A 16 12.22 9.89 14.64
C CYS A 16 10.81 9.72 14.08
N CYS A 17 10.62 8.87 13.06
CA CYS A 17 9.31 8.65 12.44
C CYS A 17 8.31 7.96 13.37
N PHE A 18 8.77 7.39 14.48
CA PHE A 18 7.93 6.74 15.50
C PHE A 18 7.63 7.68 16.68
N GLU A 19 8.19 8.89 16.69
CA GLU A 19 7.92 9.88 17.73
C GLU A 19 6.53 10.51 17.53
N GLN A 20 5.79 10.71 18.63
CA GLN A 20 4.41 11.21 18.58
C GLN A 20 4.31 12.60 17.93
N ASP A 21 5.27 13.49 18.19
CA ASP A 21 5.30 14.82 17.58
C ASP A 21 5.56 14.72 16.07
N HIS A 22 6.42 13.80 15.62
CA HIS A 22 6.64 13.53 14.20
C HIS A 22 5.36 13.03 13.53
N ILE A 23 4.74 11.98 14.09
CA ILE A 23 3.50 11.38 13.55
C ILE A 23 2.40 12.44 13.44
N LYS A 24 2.27 13.30 14.45
CA LYS A 24 1.30 14.40 14.43
C LYS A 24 1.59 15.41 13.33
N ASN A 25 2.85 15.81 13.14
CA ASN A 25 3.23 16.73 12.05
C ASN A 25 2.89 16.15 10.67
N VAL A 26 3.13 14.86 10.47
CA VAL A 26 2.77 14.14 9.24
C VAL A 26 1.25 14.11 9.07
N GLN A 27 0.52 13.76 10.12
CA GLN A 27 -0.94 13.75 10.13
C GLN A 27 -1.53 15.12 9.76
N ASP A 28 -1.04 16.20 10.35
CA ASP A 28 -1.53 17.56 10.08
C ASP A 28 -1.36 17.93 8.59
N LYS A 29 -0.24 17.54 7.97
CA LYS A 29 -0.02 17.72 6.53
C LYS A 29 -0.95 16.86 5.69
N LEU A 30 -1.10 15.58 6.03
CA LEU A 30 -2.00 14.66 5.33
C LEU A 30 -3.43 15.19 5.34
N VAL A 31 -3.97 15.55 6.51
CA VAL A 31 -5.35 16.05 6.67
C VAL A 31 -5.60 17.26 5.76
N LYS A 32 -4.67 18.21 5.74
CA LYS A 32 -4.78 19.39 4.88
C LYS A 32 -4.82 19.00 3.39
N ARG A 33 -3.86 18.20 2.91
CA ARG A 33 -3.73 17.87 1.49
C ARG A 33 -4.80 16.91 0.98
N ILE A 34 -5.32 16.03 1.84
CA ILE A 34 -6.46 15.17 1.50
C ILE A 34 -7.70 16.02 1.22
N ASN A 35 -8.00 16.98 2.10
CA ASN A 35 -9.14 17.89 1.91
C ASN A 35 -8.99 18.73 0.62
N GLU A 36 -7.79 19.25 0.35
CA GLU A 36 -7.52 20.01 -0.89
C GLU A 36 -7.67 19.16 -2.16
N SER A 37 -7.37 17.85 -2.09
CA SER A 37 -7.37 16.95 -3.25
C SER A 37 -8.72 16.24 -3.48
N PHE A 38 -9.65 16.31 -2.52
CA PHE A 38 -10.87 15.50 -2.53
C PHE A 38 -11.76 15.75 -3.76
N GLU A 39 -12.02 17.01 -4.10
CA GLU A 39 -12.87 17.34 -5.24
C GLU A 39 -12.24 16.89 -6.56
N GLU A 40 -10.92 17.06 -6.70
CA GLU A 40 -10.18 16.63 -7.89
C GLU A 40 -10.10 15.10 -7.99
N TYR A 41 -10.03 14.38 -6.86
CA TYR A 41 -10.15 12.92 -6.82
C TYR A 41 -11.49 12.44 -7.35
N CYS A 42 -12.60 13.03 -6.87
CA CYS A 42 -13.93 12.71 -7.37
C CYS A 42 -14.00 12.99 -8.89
N LYS A 43 -13.54 14.17 -9.33
CA LYS A 43 -13.54 14.54 -10.76
C LYS A 43 -12.60 13.68 -11.61
N GLY A 44 -11.51 13.16 -11.07
CA GLY A 44 -10.61 12.26 -11.79
C GLY A 44 -11.30 10.96 -12.24
N ASN A 45 -12.29 10.50 -11.48
CA ASN A 45 -13.12 9.34 -11.81
C ASN A 45 -14.27 9.68 -12.78
N LEU A 46 -14.52 10.97 -13.07
CA LEU A 46 -15.56 11.42 -14.00
C LEU A 46 -15.22 11.10 -15.46
N GLN A 47 -13.94 10.96 -15.80
CA GLN A 47 -13.53 10.78 -17.20
C GLN A 47 -14.07 9.45 -17.77
N GLU A 48 -14.19 8.41 -16.93
CA GLU A 48 -14.83 7.13 -17.29
C GLU A 48 -16.37 7.21 -17.38
N MET A 49 -17.00 8.16 -16.67
CA MET A 49 -18.44 8.44 -16.79
C MET A 49 -18.76 9.22 -18.08
N ILE A 50 -17.94 10.22 -18.44
CA ILE A 50 -18.17 11.09 -19.59
C ILE A 50 -18.13 10.30 -20.91
N GLU A 51 -17.25 9.30 -21.02
CA GLU A 51 -17.20 8.41 -22.19
C GLU A 51 -18.49 7.62 -22.44
N LYS A 52 -19.36 7.48 -21.43
CA LYS A 52 -20.61 6.70 -21.51
C LYS A 52 -21.87 7.55 -21.69
N LEU A 53 -21.82 8.86 -21.46
CA LEU A 53 -23.01 9.70 -21.40
C LEU A 53 -22.75 11.05 -22.06
N ASP A 54 -23.14 11.18 -23.33
CA ASP A 54 -23.17 12.46 -24.02
C ASP A 54 -24.06 13.47 -23.26
N SER A 55 -23.53 14.65 -22.98
CA SER A 55 -24.26 15.90 -22.66
C SER A 55 -24.95 16.08 -21.29
N VAL A 56 -24.70 15.24 -20.28
CA VAL A 56 -25.27 15.43 -18.92
C VAL A 56 -24.37 16.26 -18.00
N LYS A 57 -24.91 17.28 -17.34
CA LYS A 57 -24.23 17.98 -16.24
C LYS A 57 -24.40 17.19 -14.95
N PHE A 58 -23.29 16.73 -14.37
CA PHE A 58 -23.28 16.02 -13.08
C PHE A 58 -22.99 16.98 -11.92
N SER A 59 -23.70 16.82 -10.80
CA SER A 59 -23.33 17.49 -9.55
C SER A 59 -22.10 16.82 -8.92
N LEU A 60 -21.40 17.51 -8.02
CA LEU A 60 -20.28 16.92 -7.28
C LEU A 60 -20.70 15.65 -6.51
N ARG A 61 -21.93 15.64 -5.98
CA ARG A 61 -22.50 14.47 -5.29
C ARG A 61 -22.65 13.27 -6.22
N ASP A 62 -23.10 13.48 -7.47
CA ASP A 62 -23.24 12.38 -8.44
C ASP A 62 -21.89 11.78 -8.80
N ILE A 63 -20.90 12.64 -9.04
CA ILE A 63 -19.51 12.25 -9.34
C ILE A 63 -18.89 11.50 -8.15
N ALA A 64 -19.07 12.02 -6.94
CA ALA A 64 -18.59 11.41 -5.70
C ALA A 64 -19.25 10.04 -5.47
N SER A 65 -20.55 9.90 -5.74
CA SER A 65 -21.27 8.62 -5.59
C SER A 65 -20.72 7.58 -6.57
N HIS A 66 -20.45 7.98 -7.82
CA HIS A 66 -19.79 7.10 -8.79
C HIS A 66 -18.37 6.74 -8.37
N THR A 67 -17.61 7.67 -7.78
CA THR A 67 -16.25 7.42 -7.28
C THR A 67 -16.24 6.33 -6.21
N VAL A 68 -17.17 6.40 -5.25
CA VAL A 68 -17.36 5.37 -4.21
C VAL A 68 -17.67 4.01 -4.83
N GLU A 69 -18.57 3.98 -5.81
CA GLU A 69 -18.97 2.74 -6.47
C GLU A 69 -17.85 2.15 -7.33
N ASN A 70 -17.07 2.99 -8.03
CA ASN A 70 -15.92 2.55 -8.79
C ASN A 70 -14.86 1.91 -7.89
N ALA A 71 -14.56 2.51 -6.73
CA ALA A 71 -13.62 1.96 -5.76
C ALA A 71 -14.04 0.55 -5.28
N LYS A 72 -15.34 0.32 -5.05
CA LYS A 72 -15.86 -1.00 -4.71
C LYS A 72 -15.71 -1.98 -5.87
N ASN A 73 -16.15 -1.59 -7.06
CA ASN A 73 -16.11 -2.44 -8.25
C ASN A 73 -14.68 -2.88 -8.61
N VAL A 74 -13.69 -1.99 -8.49
CA VAL A 74 -12.27 -2.33 -8.70
C VAL A 74 -11.82 -3.38 -7.70
N TYR A 75 -12.12 -3.20 -6.41
CA TYR A 75 -11.80 -4.20 -5.39
C TYR A 75 -12.50 -5.54 -5.64
N GLU A 76 -13.81 -5.53 -5.90
CA GLU A 76 -14.61 -6.75 -6.10
C GLU A 76 -14.23 -7.53 -7.36
N ALA A 77 -13.74 -6.85 -8.39
CA ALA A 77 -13.22 -7.50 -9.59
C ALA A 77 -11.92 -8.28 -9.32
N GLU A 78 -11.07 -7.80 -8.40
CA GLU A 78 -9.78 -8.41 -8.12
C GLU A 78 -9.82 -9.41 -6.94
N ALA A 79 -10.59 -9.14 -5.89
CA ALA A 79 -10.62 -9.92 -4.66
C ALA A 79 -10.83 -11.44 -4.87
N PRO A 80 -11.73 -11.93 -5.75
CA PRO A 80 -11.90 -13.37 -6.00
C PRO A 80 -10.61 -14.07 -6.42
N LEU A 81 -9.75 -13.40 -7.20
CA LEU A 81 -8.49 -13.97 -7.70
C LEU A 81 -7.50 -14.32 -6.57
N TYR A 82 -7.62 -13.63 -5.42
CA TYR A 82 -6.82 -13.87 -4.22
C TYR A 82 -7.56 -14.78 -3.24
N ASN A 83 -8.87 -14.56 -3.06
CA ASN A 83 -9.69 -15.33 -2.13
C ASN A 83 -9.79 -16.81 -2.50
N ASP A 84 -9.70 -17.16 -3.79
CA ASP A 84 -9.67 -18.57 -4.24
C ASP A 84 -8.34 -19.27 -3.92
N ILE A 85 -7.27 -18.49 -3.74
CA ILE A 85 -5.91 -18.99 -3.50
C ILE A 85 -5.61 -19.04 -2.00
N PHE A 86 -6.00 -18.00 -1.27
CA PHE A 86 -5.56 -17.72 0.09
C PHE A 86 -6.66 -18.00 1.12
N THR A 87 -7.13 -19.25 1.19
CA THR A 87 -7.99 -19.74 2.28
C THR A 87 -7.22 -20.65 3.23
N LYS A 88 -7.70 -20.83 4.46
CA LYS A 88 -7.08 -21.76 5.42
C LYS A 88 -7.05 -23.19 4.88
N GLU A 89 -8.17 -23.63 4.29
CA GLU A 89 -8.32 -24.96 3.71
C GLU A 89 -7.33 -25.17 2.56
N ARG A 90 -7.21 -24.17 1.67
CA ARG A 90 -6.20 -24.19 0.59
C ARG A 90 -4.78 -24.23 1.13
N MET A 91 -4.47 -23.47 2.18
CA MET A 91 -3.12 -23.49 2.75
C MET A 91 -2.79 -24.86 3.34
N GLU A 92 -3.75 -25.51 4.01
CA GLU A 92 -3.62 -26.89 4.51
C GLU A 92 -3.41 -27.90 3.38
N GLU A 93 -4.19 -27.83 2.29
CA GLU A 93 -4.01 -28.67 1.09
C GLU A 93 -2.62 -28.48 0.46
N GLU A 94 -2.19 -27.24 0.28
CA GLU A 94 -0.90 -26.89 -0.34
C GLU A 94 0.30 -27.23 0.57
N SER A 95 0.06 -27.52 1.87
CA SER A 95 1.11 -27.95 2.80
C SER A 95 1.74 -29.29 2.40
N PHE A 96 0.99 -30.14 1.68
CA PHE A 96 1.41 -31.46 1.20
C PHE A 96 2.25 -31.39 -0.09
N ASP A 97 2.08 -30.35 -0.93
CA ASP A 97 2.89 -30.11 -2.14
C ASP A 97 3.24 -28.62 -2.32
N ARG A 98 4.17 -28.17 -1.49
CA ARG A 98 4.66 -26.78 -1.49
C ARG A 98 5.39 -26.39 -2.78
N ASN A 99 5.91 -27.37 -3.52
CA ASN A 99 6.55 -27.12 -4.80
C ASN A 99 5.51 -26.76 -5.87
N THR A 100 4.36 -27.44 -5.89
CA THR A 100 3.21 -27.03 -6.72
C THR A 100 2.65 -25.68 -6.29
N PHE A 101 2.55 -25.42 -4.98
CA PHE A 101 2.16 -24.11 -4.46
C PHE A 101 3.01 -22.98 -5.05
N LYS A 102 4.34 -23.09 -4.99
CA LYS A 102 5.25 -22.08 -5.57
C LYS A 102 5.14 -22.02 -7.10
N LYS A 103 5.29 -23.15 -7.80
CA LYS A 103 5.50 -23.18 -9.27
C LYS A 103 4.21 -22.99 -10.06
N THR A 104 3.06 -23.24 -9.46
CA THR A 104 1.76 -23.16 -10.12
C THR A 104 0.89 -22.12 -9.45
N THR A 105 0.58 -22.29 -8.16
CA THR A 105 -0.39 -21.43 -7.47
C THR A 105 0.12 -19.98 -7.36
N LEU A 106 1.29 -19.74 -6.76
CA LEU A 106 1.86 -18.40 -6.67
C LEU A 106 2.32 -17.87 -8.04
N LYS A 107 3.07 -18.66 -8.81
CA LYS A 107 3.68 -18.18 -10.07
C LYS A 107 2.65 -17.86 -11.16
N ASN A 108 1.58 -18.65 -11.29
CA ASN A 108 0.66 -18.57 -12.43
C ASN A 108 -0.76 -18.08 -12.06
N LYS A 109 -1.20 -18.25 -10.81
CA LYS A 109 -2.55 -17.87 -10.38
C LYS A 109 -2.56 -16.58 -9.57
N CYS A 110 -1.60 -16.36 -8.65
CA CYS A 110 -1.53 -15.14 -7.85
C CYS A 110 -1.19 -13.91 -8.73
N PRO A 111 -2.10 -12.93 -8.92
CA PRO A 111 -1.92 -11.87 -9.90
C PRO A 111 -0.65 -11.03 -9.68
N ILE A 112 -0.43 -10.54 -8.45
CA ILE A 112 0.74 -9.69 -8.14
C ILE A 112 2.07 -10.40 -8.40
N ILE A 113 2.18 -11.68 -8.04
CA ILE A 113 3.41 -12.46 -8.26
C ILE A 113 3.60 -12.71 -9.75
N ARG A 114 2.55 -13.19 -10.43
CA ARG A 114 2.59 -13.46 -11.88
C ARG A 114 2.99 -12.22 -12.67
N GLN A 115 2.33 -11.09 -12.42
CA GLN A 115 2.59 -9.83 -13.11
C GLN A 115 4.02 -9.35 -12.82
N THR A 116 4.49 -9.45 -11.58
CA THR A 116 5.88 -9.08 -11.21
C THR A 116 6.91 -9.96 -11.94
N LEU A 117 6.66 -11.26 -12.05
CA LEU A 117 7.54 -12.18 -12.79
C LEU A 117 7.54 -11.92 -14.30
N GLN A 118 6.40 -11.51 -14.87
CA GLN A 118 6.22 -11.23 -16.30
C GLN A 118 6.64 -9.81 -16.70
N SER A 119 6.72 -8.86 -15.77
CA SER A 119 7.04 -7.47 -16.04
C SER A 119 8.40 -7.26 -16.72
N LYS A 120 8.48 -6.36 -17.70
CA LYS A 120 9.74 -6.02 -18.39
C LYS A 120 10.61 -5.01 -17.62
N GLN A 121 10.15 -4.51 -16.48
CA GLN A 121 10.87 -3.50 -15.70
C GLN A 121 12.20 -4.05 -15.15
N LYS A 122 13.30 -3.32 -15.39
CA LYS A 122 14.65 -3.71 -14.95
C LYS A 122 14.75 -3.85 -13.42
N GLY A 123 14.06 -3.00 -12.66
CA GLY A 123 14.05 -3.02 -11.20
C GLY A 123 13.52 -4.32 -10.59
N LEU A 124 12.75 -5.11 -11.34
CA LEU A 124 12.19 -6.38 -10.86
C LEU A 124 13.10 -7.59 -11.12
N LYS A 125 14.27 -7.40 -11.73
CA LYS A 125 15.22 -8.50 -11.97
C LYS A 125 15.65 -9.17 -10.67
N LYS A 126 15.93 -8.40 -9.62
CA LYS A 126 16.29 -8.90 -8.28
C LYS A 126 15.18 -9.78 -7.70
N PHE A 127 13.93 -9.33 -7.76
CA PHE A 127 12.75 -10.11 -7.33
C PHE A 127 12.63 -11.43 -8.09
N LYS A 128 12.76 -11.42 -9.42
CA LYS A 128 12.62 -12.64 -10.24
C LYS A 128 13.64 -13.72 -9.87
N ILE A 129 14.89 -13.31 -9.67
CA ILE A 129 15.96 -14.21 -9.23
C ILE A 129 15.63 -14.78 -7.85
N LYS A 130 15.34 -13.89 -6.88
CA LYS A 130 15.03 -14.27 -5.51
C LYS A 130 13.80 -15.19 -5.40
N PHE A 131 12.74 -14.91 -6.14
CA PHE A 131 11.55 -15.78 -6.16
C PHE A 131 11.89 -17.18 -6.71
N ASN A 132 12.68 -17.27 -7.79
CA ASN A 132 13.06 -18.56 -8.34
C ASN A 132 13.96 -19.36 -7.39
N GLU A 133 14.87 -18.69 -6.67
CA GLU A 133 15.78 -19.30 -5.70
C GLU A 133 15.15 -19.62 -4.34
N ALA A 134 14.06 -18.93 -3.97
CA ALA A 134 13.42 -19.09 -2.66
C ALA A 134 13.05 -20.54 -2.36
N ASP A 135 13.28 -20.98 -1.13
CA ASP A 135 12.83 -22.30 -0.71
C ASP A 135 11.30 -22.40 -0.74
N CYS A 136 10.77 -23.52 -1.24
CA CYS A 136 9.32 -23.68 -1.39
C CYS A 136 8.62 -23.81 -0.03
N LYS A 137 9.29 -24.41 0.96
CA LYS A 137 8.74 -24.58 2.30
C LYS A 137 8.72 -23.25 3.02
N GLU A 138 9.82 -22.51 3.03
CA GLU A 138 9.89 -21.18 3.65
C GLU A 138 8.86 -20.23 3.03
N LEU A 139 8.77 -20.18 1.69
CA LEU A 139 7.80 -19.33 1.01
C LEU A 139 6.35 -19.67 1.40
N TRP A 140 6.00 -20.96 1.47
CA TRP A 140 4.67 -21.39 1.93
C TRP A 140 4.44 -21.01 3.40
N GLU A 141 5.41 -21.20 4.29
CA GLU A 141 5.29 -20.84 5.71
C GLU A 141 5.00 -19.34 5.89
N LYS A 142 5.74 -18.47 5.20
CA LYS A 142 5.51 -17.01 5.27
C LYS A 142 4.12 -16.63 4.75
N VAL A 143 3.69 -17.20 3.63
CA VAL A 143 2.36 -16.92 3.08
C VAL A 143 1.25 -17.45 3.99
N ASN A 144 1.39 -18.67 4.52
CA ASN A 144 0.44 -19.25 5.46
C ASN A 144 0.31 -18.40 6.74
N ASN A 145 1.42 -17.85 7.24
CA ASN A 145 1.39 -16.92 8.39
C ASN A 145 0.59 -15.65 8.10
N ILE A 146 0.74 -15.07 6.91
CA ILE A 146 -0.04 -13.91 6.47
C ILE A 146 -1.53 -14.26 6.37
N VAL A 147 -1.86 -15.40 5.73
CA VAL A 147 -3.25 -15.86 5.59
C VAL A 147 -3.88 -16.09 6.96
N ASN A 148 -3.23 -16.84 7.83
CA ASN A 148 -3.75 -17.08 9.18
C ASN A 148 -3.93 -15.79 9.95
N PHE A 149 -2.99 -14.86 9.89
CA PHE A 149 -3.17 -13.56 10.52
C PHE A 149 -4.38 -12.81 9.94
N ALA A 150 -4.54 -12.76 8.62
CA ALA A 150 -5.67 -12.09 8.00
C ALA A 150 -7.03 -12.69 8.43
N PHE A 151 -7.12 -14.01 8.60
CA PHE A 151 -8.34 -14.68 9.09
C PHE A 151 -8.57 -14.54 10.60
N ASP A 152 -7.51 -14.59 11.39
CA ASP A 152 -7.59 -14.57 12.86
C ASP A 152 -7.71 -13.15 13.41
N TYR A 153 -7.32 -12.14 12.63
CA TYR A 153 -7.41 -10.75 13.02
C TYR A 153 -8.87 -10.33 13.19
N LYS A 154 -9.25 -10.11 14.45
CA LYS A 154 -10.50 -9.49 14.84
C LYS A 154 -10.21 -8.03 15.14
N GLY A 155 -10.38 -7.19 14.14
CA GLY A 155 -10.29 -5.74 14.33
C GLY A 155 -11.36 -5.23 15.29
N GLU A 156 -11.32 -3.94 15.62
CA GLU A 156 -12.36 -3.30 16.42
C GLU A 156 -13.63 -3.11 15.58
N GLU A 157 -14.63 -3.95 15.83
CA GLU A 157 -15.92 -3.96 15.12
C GLU A 157 -16.74 -2.69 15.38
N ASN A 158 -16.52 -2.01 16.51
CA ASN A 158 -17.15 -0.72 16.76
C ASN A 158 -16.46 0.36 15.92
N GLU A 159 -17.13 0.83 14.88
CA GLU A 159 -16.59 1.84 13.97
C GLU A 159 -16.11 3.09 14.71
N SER A 160 -16.86 3.60 15.70
CA SER A 160 -16.44 4.78 16.46
C SER A 160 -15.13 4.56 17.22
N LYS A 161 -14.95 3.39 17.84
CA LYS A 161 -13.68 3.05 18.51
C LYS A 161 -12.53 2.90 17.50
N TYR A 162 -12.77 2.23 16.38
CA TYR A 162 -11.77 2.09 15.31
C TYR A 162 -11.33 3.46 14.77
N LEU A 163 -12.27 4.36 14.50
CA LEU A 163 -11.99 5.72 14.06
C LEU A 163 -11.39 6.62 15.16
N ASN A 164 -11.33 6.18 16.41
CA ASN A 164 -10.70 6.91 17.51
C ASN A 164 -9.31 6.38 17.89
N ILE A 165 -8.78 5.39 17.16
CA ILE A 165 -7.38 4.97 17.31
C ILE A 165 -6.47 6.19 17.11
N SER A 166 -5.59 6.42 18.08
CA SER A 166 -4.71 7.59 18.17
C SER A 166 -3.22 7.27 18.03
N SER A 167 -2.81 6.01 18.16
CA SER A 167 -1.43 5.56 17.96
C SER A 167 -1.35 4.52 16.83
N TYR A 168 -0.17 4.34 16.23
CA TYR A 168 0.01 3.36 15.16
C TYR A 168 0.08 1.92 15.71
N GLU A 169 0.50 1.74 16.96
CA GLU A 169 0.54 0.47 17.67
C GLU A 169 -0.87 -0.09 17.91
N ASP A 170 -1.81 0.78 18.27
CA ASP A 170 -3.21 0.43 18.56
C ASP A 170 -3.97 -0.05 17.32
N VAL A 171 -3.43 0.17 16.11
CA VAL A 171 -3.97 -0.41 14.87
C VAL A 171 -3.83 -1.93 14.88
N GLY A 172 -2.88 -2.50 15.64
CA GLY A 172 -2.79 -3.95 15.87
C GLY A 172 -2.26 -4.78 14.69
N LEU A 173 -1.66 -4.13 13.68
CA LEU A 173 -1.22 -4.80 12.44
C LEU A 173 0.29 -5.10 12.37
N GLY A 174 1.03 -4.83 13.45
CA GLY A 174 2.49 -5.01 13.51
C GLY A 174 2.98 -6.44 13.33
N ARG A 175 2.12 -7.46 13.49
CA ARG A 175 2.49 -8.84 13.15
C ARG A 175 2.90 -8.98 11.68
N LEU A 176 2.32 -8.19 10.77
CA LEU A 176 2.75 -8.22 9.37
C LEU A 176 4.15 -7.68 9.18
N ASP A 177 4.68 -6.84 10.07
CA ASP A 177 6.05 -6.34 10.01
C ASP A 177 7.10 -7.38 10.46
N SER A 178 6.67 -8.48 11.08
CA SER A 178 7.56 -9.54 11.54
C SER A 178 8.26 -10.31 10.40
N ASP A 179 9.39 -10.93 10.75
CA ASP A 179 10.10 -11.86 9.87
C ASP A 179 9.26 -13.09 9.54
N ASP A 180 8.29 -13.46 10.37
CA ASP A 180 7.37 -14.58 10.12
C ASP A 180 6.44 -14.35 8.93
N CYS A 181 6.23 -13.09 8.56
CA CYS A 181 5.41 -12.68 7.42
C CYS A 181 6.25 -12.11 6.26
N SER A 182 7.59 -12.23 6.33
CA SER A 182 8.50 -11.60 5.38
C SER A 182 9.51 -12.61 4.81
N LEU A 183 9.84 -12.44 3.53
CA LEU A 183 10.91 -13.19 2.86
C LEU A 183 11.72 -12.23 2.01
N SER A 184 12.99 -12.03 2.35
CA SER A 184 13.83 -10.99 1.76
C SER A 184 13.86 -11.05 0.23
N GLY A 185 13.50 -9.94 -0.41
CA GLY A 185 13.44 -9.80 -1.86
C GLY A 185 12.27 -10.51 -2.56
N VAL A 186 11.39 -11.19 -1.81
CA VAL A 186 10.25 -11.94 -2.36
C VAL A 186 8.93 -11.52 -1.72
N ILE A 187 8.76 -11.73 -0.41
CA ILE A 187 7.56 -11.33 0.33
C ILE A 187 7.89 -10.06 1.11
N GLY A 188 7.70 -8.92 0.44
CA GLY A 188 7.83 -7.58 1.04
C GLY A 188 6.47 -7.00 1.41
N GLY A 189 6.49 -5.79 1.99
CA GLY A 189 5.29 -5.09 2.49
C GLY A 189 4.14 -4.99 1.49
N GLY A 190 4.43 -4.75 0.20
CA GLY A 190 3.37 -4.65 -0.81
C GLY A 190 2.65 -5.98 -1.08
N ILE A 191 3.35 -7.12 -1.05
CA ILE A 191 2.71 -8.43 -1.30
C ILE A 191 1.94 -8.88 -0.05
N LYS A 192 2.54 -8.78 1.14
CA LYS A 192 1.89 -9.23 2.38
C LYS A 192 0.66 -8.39 2.73
N SER A 193 0.71 -7.06 2.51
CA SER A 193 -0.46 -6.21 2.70
C SER A 193 -1.57 -6.52 1.70
N LEU A 194 -1.22 -6.80 0.44
CA LEU A 194 -2.21 -7.06 -0.61
C LEU A 194 -2.96 -8.36 -0.36
N ILE A 195 -2.26 -9.42 0.06
CA ILE A 195 -2.89 -10.70 0.42
C ILE A 195 -3.91 -10.49 1.56
N ALA A 196 -3.55 -9.72 2.59
CA ALA A 196 -4.47 -9.45 3.70
C ALA A 196 -5.64 -8.52 3.31
N TYR A 197 -5.36 -7.47 2.53
CA TYR A 197 -6.35 -6.52 2.02
C TYR A 197 -7.42 -7.19 1.15
N MET A 198 -7.03 -8.06 0.21
CA MET A 198 -7.97 -8.73 -0.71
C MET A 198 -8.97 -9.65 -0.02
N ARG A 199 -8.70 -10.01 1.24
CA ARG A 199 -9.64 -10.76 2.08
C ARG A 199 -10.50 -9.83 2.93
N ASN A 200 -9.87 -8.86 3.59
CA ASN A 200 -10.46 -8.07 4.66
C ASN A 200 -10.13 -6.58 4.49
N PRO A 201 -10.65 -5.90 3.43
CA PRO A 201 -10.35 -4.50 3.13
C PRO A 201 -10.96 -3.54 4.15
N GLN A 202 -11.84 -4.02 5.03
CA GLN A 202 -12.28 -3.27 6.19
C GLN A 202 -11.17 -3.09 7.24
N TRP A 203 -10.20 -4.01 7.33
CA TRP A 203 -9.17 -4.02 8.38
C TRP A 203 -7.75 -3.80 7.87
N PHE A 204 -7.44 -4.26 6.67
CA PHE A 204 -6.07 -4.26 6.14
C PHE A 204 -5.95 -3.29 4.99
N PRO A 205 -5.21 -2.18 5.10
CA PRO A 205 -4.94 -1.33 3.95
C PRO A 205 -3.89 -1.93 3.02
N SER A 206 -4.04 -1.70 1.72
CA SER A 206 -3.05 -2.10 0.71
C SER A 206 -1.86 -1.14 0.72
N ARG A 207 -0.69 -1.62 1.16
CA ARG A 207 0.57 -0.85 1.15
C ARG A 207 1.29 -1.01 -0.20
N SER A 208 0.60 -0.63 -1.27
CA SER A 208 1.14 -0.65 -2.64
C SER A 208 2.31 0.34 -2.77
N ARG A 209 3.09 0.25 -3.87
CA ARG A 209 4.13 1.26 -4.13
C ARG A 209 3.52 2.64 -4.33
N ASN A 210 2.39 2.69 -5.02
CA ASN A 210 1.65 3.90 -5.29
C ASN A 210 1.08 4.50 -4.00
N ALA A 211 0.66 3.68 -3.04
CA ALA A 211 0.23 4.16 -1.72
C ALA A 211 1.34 4.91 -0.96
N ILE A 212 2.57 4.40 -0.97
CA ILE A 212 3.70 5.10 -0.33
C ILE A 212 4.06 6.38 -1.09
N TRP A 213 4.06 6.35 -2.43
CA TRP A 213 4.23 7.58 -3.23
C TRP A 213 3.11 8.59 -2.94
N ALA A 214 1.86 8.16 -2.83
CA ALA A 214 0.74 9.02 -2.52
C ALA A 214 0.95 9.75 -1.20
N LEU A 215 1.41 9.05 -0.15
CA LEU A 215 1.76 9.68 1.13
C LEU A 215 2.84 10.76 0.96
N TYR A 216 3.91 10.48 0.21
CA TYR A 216 4.95 11.47 -0.10
C TYR A 216 4.39 12.75 -0.74
N PHE A 217 3.47 12.65 -1.71
CA PHE A 217 2.85 13.82 -2.33
C PHE A 217 1.80 14.50 -1.44
N LEU A 218 1.06 13.72 -0.63
CA LEU A 218 0.09 14.26 0.34
C LEU A 218 0.77 14.94 1.53
N THR A 219 2.06 14.72 1.76
CA THR A 219 2.84 15.49 2.73
C THR A 219 3.60 16.65 2.10
N ASP A 220 3.27 17.02 0.86
CA ASP A 220 3.96 18.06 0.10
C ASP A 220 5.47 17.80 0.02
N LYS A 221 5.85 16.51 -0.07
CA LYS A 221 7.24 16.05 -0.16
C LYS A 221 8.11 16.48 1.04
N ASP A 222 7.50 16.78 2.19
CA ASP A 222 8.24 17.26 3.36
C ASP A 222 9.23 16.21 3.87
N SER A 223 10.36 16.72 4.33
CA SER A 223 11.41 15.95 4.97
C SER A 223 11.04 15.50 6.38
N PHE A 224 10.25 16.29 7.10
CA PHE A 224 9.98 16.10 8.53
C PHE A 224 11.26 15.97 9.39
N GLY A 225 12.39 16.50 8.92
CA GLY A 225 13.67 16.38 9.60
C GLY A 225 14.34 15.00 9.48
N CYS A 226 13.84 14.11 8.63
CA CYS A 226 14.50 12.85 8.30
C CYS A 226 15.82 13.11 7.55
N ARG A 227 16.82 12.27 7.79
CA ARG A 227 18.12 12.33 7.11
C ARG A 227 18.01 11.95 5.64
N MET A 228 17.12 11.01 5.30
CA MET A 228 16.87 10.57 3.92
C MET A 228 15.88 11.46 3.16
N ASP A 229 15.85 12.76 3.48
CA ASP A 229 14.84 13.70 3.05
C ASP A 229 13.48 13.32 3.63
N SER A 230 12.65 12.47 3.01
CA SER A 230 11.31 12.10 3.52
C SER A 230 11.19 10.65 3.98
N GLU A 231 10.36 10.36 4.99
CA GLU A 231 10.14 8.99 5.48
C GLU A 231 9.55 8.03 4.43
N PHE A 232 8.87 8.59 3.44
CA PHE A 232 8.18 7.84 2.39
C PHE A 232 9.07 7.50 1.20
N ILE A 233 10.31 8.01 1.14
CA ILE A 233 11.25 7.72 0.07
C ILE A 233 12.52 7.06 0.59
N MET A 234 13.29 6.51 -0.34
CA MET A 234 14.62 5.99 -0.13
C MET A 234 15.50 6.44 -1.28
N VAL A 235 16.68 6.95 -0.92
CA VAL A 235 17.68 7.40 -1.89
C VAL A 235 18.71 6.30 -2.06
N ASN A 236 18.75 5.68 -3.24
CA ASN A 236 19.82 4.75 -3.59
C ASN A 236 20.97 5.52 -4.24
N ILE A 237 21.98 5.86 -3.43
CA ILE A 237 23.16 6.62 -3.87
C ILE A 237 23.93 5.87 -4.98
N GLN A 238 24.05 4.53 -4.88
CA GLN A 238 24.79 3.73 -5.85
C GLN A 238 24.10 3.67 -7.23
N GLU A 239 22.77 3.62 -7.23
CA GLU A 239 21.99 3.58 -8.47
C GLU A 239 21.57 4.99 -8.93
N ASN A 240 21.89 6.03 -8.15
CA ASN A 240 21.49 7.43 -8.33
C ASN A 240 19.98 7.58 -8.59
N GLN A 241 19.18 6.91 -7.77
CA GLN A 241 17.73 6.76 -7.95
C GLN A 241 16.99 6.95 -6.64
N ILE A 242 15.82 7.57 -6.73
CA ILE A 242 14.88 7.69 -5.61
C ILE A 242 13.75 6.67 -5.83
N SER A 243 13.40 5.94 -4.79
CA SER A 243 12.28 5.01 -4.77
C SER A 243 11.39 5.28 -3.58
N GLN A 244 10.14 4.82 -3.63
CA GLN A 244 9.31 4.77 -2.44
C GLN A 244 9.97 3.88 -1.37
N ASN A 245 9.76 4.20 -0.10
CA ASN A 245 10.31 3.45 1.01
C ASN A 245 9.70 2.05 1.07
N TYR A 246 10.42 1.06 0.50
CA TYR A 246 9.91 -0.30 0.40
C TYR A 246 9.91 -1.03 1.74
N PHE A 247 10.67 -0.54 2.73
CA PHE A 247 10.71 -1.02 4.11
C PHE A 247 9.77 -0.27 5.06
N TYR A 248 8.96 0.65 4.55
CA TYR A 248 8.05 1.44 5.37
C TYR A 248 7.13 0.55 6.24
N PRO A 249 7.13 0.69 7.58
CA PRO A 249 6.41 -0.21 8.49
C PRO A 249 4.92 -0.22 8.20
N TYR A 250 4.34 -1.42 8.19
CA TYR A 250 2.92 -1.60 7.91
C TYR A 250 2.04 -0.99 9.00
N SER A 251 2.49 -0.99 10.26
CA SER A 251 1.73 -0.36 11.36
C SER A 251 1.59 1.15 11.17
N LEU A 252 2.70 1.85 10.90
CA LEU A 252 2.69 3.29 10.59
C LEU A 252 1.88 3.60 9.34
N PHE A 253 2.07 2.81 8.27
CA PHE A 253 1.26 2.95 7.07
C PHE A 253 -0.23 2.81 7.34
N SER A 254 -0.61 1.81 8.14
CA SER A 254 -2.01 1.51 8.43
C SER A 254 -2.67 2.61 9.27
N TYR A 255 -1.89 3.25 10.14
CA TYR A 255 -2.32 4.45 10.85
C TYR A 255 -2.60 5.61 9.89
N TYR A 256 -1.69 5.91 8.97
CA TYR A 256 -1.92 6.97 7.98
C TYR A 256 -3.04 6.63 7.00
N ALA A 257 -3.23 5.36 6.64
CA ALA A 257 -4.38 4.91 5.87
C ALA A 257 -5.70 5.12 6.65
N LEU A 258 -5.70 4.88 7.96
CA LEU A 258 -6.84 5.16 8.84
C LEU A 258 -7.13 6.67 8.93
N VAL A 259 -6.11 7.51 9.10
CA VAL A 259 -6.25 8.97 9.03
C VAL A 259 -6.90 9.37 7.71
N THR A 260 -6.41 8.85 6.59
CA THR A 260 -6.98 9.12 5.27
C THR A 260 -8.44 8.71 5.18
N TYR A 261 -8.79 7.52 5.66
CA TYR A 261 -10.18 7.07 5.67
C TYR A 261 -11.10 8.00 6.47
N LYS A 262 -10.67 8.47 7.64
CA LYS A 262 -11.47 9.41 8.47
C LYS A 262 -11.84 10.65 7.65
N ILE A 263 -10.85 11.27 7.02
CA ILE A 263 -11.05 12.50 6.24
C ILE A 263 -11.89 12.25 4.98
N LEU A 264 -11.67 11.13 4.28
CA LEU A 264 -12.52 10.77 3.14
C LEU A 264 -13.98 10.57 3.59
N LYS A 265 -14.21 9.83 4.68
CA LYS A 265 -15.55 9.58 5.22
C LYS A 265 -16.26 10.90 5.59
N GLU A 266 -15.55 11.84 6.21
CA GLU A 266 -16.09 13.18 6.52
C GLU A 266 -16.49 13.94 5.25
N ASN A 267 -15.62 13.96 4.24
CA ASN A 267 -15.89 14.64 2.96
C ASN A 267 -17.06 14.03 2.18
N PHE A 268 -17.16 12.70 2.12
CA PHE A 268 -18.30 12.03 1.49
C PHE A 268 -19.60 12.24 2.29
N ASN A 269 -19.54 12.19 3.62
CA ASN A 269 -20.70 12.47 4.48
C ASN A 269 -21.21 13.91 4.30
N ALA A 270 -20.33 14.90 4.09
CA ALA A 270 -20.72 16.27 3.78
C ALA A 270 -21.51 16.40 2.46
N LEU A 271 -21.36 15.43 1.55
CA LEU A 271 -22.15 15.30 0.32
C LEU A 271 -23.40 14.39 0.51
N GLY A 272 -23.67 13.93 1.73
CA GLY A 272 -24.76 13.01 2.02
C GLY A 272 -24.54 11.60 1.43
N ILE A 273 -23.28 11.16 1.37
CA ILE A 273 -22.88 9.82 0.89
C ILE A 273 -22.24 9.08 2.06
N GLU A 274 -22.85 7.98 2.47
CA GLU A 274 -22.32 7.11 3.52
C GLU A 274 -21.39 6.05 2.92
N LEU A 275 -20.17 5.95 3.47
CA LEU A 275 -19.22 4.92 3.07
C LEU A 275 -19.48 3.61 3.82
N ASP A 276 -19.71 2.53 3.07
CA ASP A 276 -19.81 1.19 3.64
C ASP A 276 -18.45 0.76 4.23
N GLN A 277 -18.42 0.54 5.54
CA GLN A 277 -17.23 0.13 6.29
C GLN A 277 -16.58 -1.16 5.77
N LYS A 278 -17.34 -2.04 5.11
CA LYS A 278 -16.79 -3.27 4.52
C LYS A 278 -15.71 -3.01 3.48
N TYR A 279 -15.74 -1.84 2.84
CA TYR A 279 -14.81 -1.42 1.80
C TYR A 279 -13.87 -0.30 2.26
N ARG A 280 -13.73 -0.10 3.58
CA ARG A 280 -12.97 1.00 4.20
C ARG A 280 -11.69 1.35 3.45
N TYR A 281 -10.80 0.38 3.30
CA TYR A 281 -9.51 0.61 2.67
C TYR A 281 -9.51 0.46 1.14
N ALA A 282 -10.61 0.02 0.53
CA ALA A 282 -10.77 0.13 -0.92
C ALA A 282 -10.97 1.59 -1.35
N TYR A 283 -11.67 2.40 -0.56
CA TYR A 283 -11.76 3.85 -0.80
C TYR A 283 -10.40 4.53 -0.65
N VAL A 284 -9.62 4.13 0.37
CA VAL A 284 -8.27 4.67 0.60
C VAL A 284 -7.31 4.27 -0.53
N ASP A 285 -7.32 3.01 -0.94
CA ASP A 285 -6.51 2.50 -2.05
C ASP A 285 -6.85 3.26 -3.35
N SER A 286 -8.15 3.40 -3.69
CA SER A 286 -8.61 4.20 -4.83
C SER A 286 -8.12 5.65 -4.78
N PHE A 287 -8.18 6.30 -3.62
CA PHE A 287 -7.70 7.67 -3.44
C PHE A 287 -6.17 7.76 -3.63
N PHE A 288 -5.41 6.85 -3.03
CA PHE A 288 -3.96 6.82 -3.18
C PHE A 288 -3.51 6.52 -4.61
N GLU A 289 -4.18 5.60 -5.31
CA GLU A 289 -3.93 5.34 -6.73
C GLU A 289 -4.18 6.58 -7.59
N TYR A 290 -5.24 7.35 -7.30
CA TYR A 290 -5.48 8.63 -7.97
C TYR A 290 -4.33 9.64 -7.73
N ILE A 291 -3.90 9.82 -6.48
CA ILE A 291 -2.80 10.74 -6.15
C ILE A 291 -1.51 10.31 -6.85
N ALA A 292 -1.17 9.02 -6.81
CA ALA A 292 0.02 8.50 -7.48
C ALA A 292 -0.05 8.70 -9.00
N LYS A 293 -1.19 8.38 -9.63
CA LYS A 293 -1.41 8.54 -11.08
C LYS A 293 -1.26 9.99 -11.52
N ARG A 294 -1.79 10.94 -10.74
CA ARG A 294 -1.64 12.38 -11.04
C ARG A 294 -0.17 12.83 -11.01
N ASN A 295 0.66 12.16 -10.23
CA ASN A 295 2.08 12.47 -10.07
C ASN A 295 2.98 11.44 -10.78
N GLU A 296 2.46 10.68 -11.75
CA GLU A 296 3.22 9.61 -12.43
C GLU A 296 4.48 10.14 -13.13
N TYR A 297 4.42 11.36 -13.68
CA TYR A 297 5.57 12.02 -14.28
C TYR A 297 6.69 12.29 -13.26
N ASP A 298 6.34 12.84 -12.10
CA ASP A 298 7.27 13.11 -11.00
C ASP A 298 7.87 11.79 -10.47
N ILE A 299 7.03 10.77 -10.26
CA ILE A 299 7.46 9.43 -9.82
C ILE A 299 8.45 8.85 -10.82
N THR A 300 8.13 8.89 -12.12
CA THR A 300 9.01 8.37 -13.18
C THR A 300 10.33 9.12 -13.23
N THR A 301 10.29 10.44 -13.03
CA THR A 301 11.49 11.29 -13.00
C THR A 301 12.38 10.95 -11.80
N LEU A 302 11.81 10.83 -10.60
CA LEU A 302 12.54 10.43 -9.39
C LEU A 302 13.15 9.02 -9.48
N GLN A 303 12.45 8.10 -10.16
CA GLN A 303 12.91 6.73 -10.39
C GLN A 303 13.89 6.60 -11.56
N SER A 304 13.93 7.59 -12.45
CA SER A 304 14.95 7.65 -13.49
C SER A 304 16.31 7.87 -12.83
N ARG A 305 17.38 7.34 -13.44
CA ARG A 305 18.73 7.69 -12.98
C ARG A 305 18.87 9.20 -13.13
N LEU A 306 19.19 9.90 -12.05
CA LEU A 306 19.61 11.30 -12.17
C LEU A 306 20.83 11.30 -13.11
N SER A 307 20.68 11.84 -14.32
CA SER A 307 21.78 11.96 -15.27
C SER A 307 22.81 12.95 -14.70
N GLU A 308 24.09 12.64 -14.85
CA GLU A 308 25.25 13.45 -14.42
C GLU A 308 25.40 14.76 -15.24
N ASP A 309 24.33 15.55 -15.38
CA ASP A 309 24.38 16.84 -16.10
C ASP A 309 24.25 18.04 -15.14
N TYR A 310 24.83 17.93 -13.94
CA TYR A 310 25.08 19.09 -13.06
C TYR A 310 26.43 18.94 -12.35
N VAL A 311 27.51 19.16 -13.09
CA VAL A 311 28.79 19.69 -12.58
C VAL A 311 29.29 20.74 -13.57
#